data_AF-A0A7T0KGW5-F1
#
_entry.id   AF-A0A7T0KGW5-F1
#
_cell.length_a   1.000
_cell.length_b   1.000
_cell.length_c   1.000
_cell.angle_alpha   90.00
_cell.angle_beta   90.00
_cell.angle_gamma   90.00
#
_symmetry.space_group_name_H-M   'P 1'
#
loop_
_entity.id
_entity.type
_entity.pdbx_description
1 polymer ?
#
loop_
_entity_poly.entity_id
_entity_poly.type
_entity_poly.pdbx_seq_one_letter_code
_entity_poly.pdbx_strand_id
1 'polypeptide(L)'
;MKPSHKIGLLMVFVLVTSVAFRTIALGLVAVAIIAVLYVVARIPYRVALSQLWPPLLILVPLAAFQWWAKDFTYAATMFLTIFAAMMAAFLLTLTSTVDAIMESLEDSLRPLARFGVPVDTISLAMALTIRLIPLMFETVYEVLDARKARGAGFSPTAFGTPVLIRSIRRARAIGEALQARGVGD
;
A
#
# COMPACT_ATOMS: atom_id res chain seq x y z
N MET A 1 -12.97 -11.86 -7.69
CA MET A 1 -13.68 -10.71 -7.10
C MET A 1 -13.07 -9.44 -7.66
N LYS A 2 -13.88 -8.46 -8.07
CA LYS A 2 -13.36 -7.16 -8.50
C LYS A 2 -12.55 -6.53 -7.35
N PRO A 3 -11.45 -5.84 -7.65
CA PRO A 3 -10.57 -5.27 -6.62
C PRO A 3 -11.30 -4.30 -5.68
N SER A 4 -12.25 -3.54 -6.23
CA SER A 4 -13.14 -2.64 -5.49
C SER A 4 -13.92 -3.32 -4.37
N HIS A 5 -14.33 -4.56 -4.57
CA HIS A 5 -15.06 -5.31 -3.54
C HIS A 5 -14.13 -5.78 -2.42
N LYS A 6 -12.86 -6.09 -2.73
CA LYS A 6 -11.88 -6.46 -1.70
C LYS A 6 -11.51 -5.27 -0.82
N ILE A 7 -11.29 -4.09 -1.43
CA ILE A 7 -10.98 -2.86 -0.69
C ILE A 7 -12.19 -2.41 0.14
N GLY A 8 -13.38 -2.42 -0.45
CA GLY A 8 -14.62 -2.14 0.26
C GLY A 8 -14.85 -3.11 1.43
N LEU A 9 -14.63 -4.41 1.23
CA LEU A 9 -14.73 -5.42 2.28
C LEU A 9 -13.70 -5.20 3.39
N LEU A 10 -12.44 -4.87 3.05
CA LEU A 10 -11.43 -4.50 4.04
C LEU A 10 -11.89 -3.28 4.85
N MET A 11 -12.35 -2.23 4.17
CA MET A 11 -12.74 -0.99 4.82
C MET A 11 -13.93 -1.22 5.76
N VAL A 12 -14.96 -1.95 5.30
CA VAL A 12 -16.09 -2.37 6.14
C VAL A 12 -15.63 -3.24 7.30
N PHE A 13 -14.75 -4.21 7.06
CA PHE A 13 -14.21 -5.06 8.10
C PHE A 13 -13.47 -4.25 9.17
N VAL A 14 -12.61 -3.30 8.79
CA VAL A 14 -11.89 -2.43 9.73
C VAL A 14 -12.85 -1.52 10.49
N LEU A 15 -13.87 -0.97 9.83
CA LEU A 15 -14.86 -0.09 10.46
C LEU A 15 -15.74 -0.86 11.45
N VAL A 16 -16.21 -2.05 11.07
CA VAL A 16 -16.99 -2.95 11.92
C VAL A 16 -16.15 -3.43 13.11
N THR A 17 -14.91 -3.86 12.87
CA THR A 17 -14.01 -4.29 13.95
C THR A 17 -13.68 -3.15 14.91
N SER A 18 -13.48 -1.93 14.41
CA SER A 18 -13.23 -0.76 15.26
C SER A 18 -14.43 -0.33 16.11
N VAL A 19 -15.67 -0.51 15.65
CA VAL A 19 -16.88 -0.05 16.35
C VAL A 19 -17.50 -1.15 17.23
N ALA A 20 -17.52 -2.39 16.75
CA ALA A 20 -18.21 -3.49 17.40
C ALA A 20 -17.37 -4.18 18.48
N PHE A 21 -16.03 -4.07 18.46
CA PHE A 21 -15.18 -4.93 19.30
C PHE A 21 -14.97 -4.30 20.66
N ARG A 22 -15.97 -4.47 21.52
CA ARG A 22 -15.90 -4.13 22.95
C ARG A 22 -15.57 -5.35 23.82
N THR A 23 -15.36 -6.52 23.21
CA THR A 23 -15.19 -7.80 23.92
C THR A 23 -14.14 -8.68 23.26
N ILE A 24 -13.38 -9.41 24.08
CA ILE A 24 -12.33 -10.34 23.65
C ILE A 24 -12.85 -11.38 22.64
N ALA A 25 -14.08 -11.88 22.85
CA ALA A 25 -14.71 -12.87 21.97
C ALA A 25 -14.86 -12.36 20.52
N LEU A 26 -15.23 -11.09 20.33
CA LEU A 26 -15.36 -10.51 18.99
C LEU A 26 -13.99 -10.32 18.32
N GLY A 27 -12.98 -9.93 19.10
CA GLY A 27 -11.58 -9.89 18.64
C GLY A 27 -11.09 -11.25 18.14
N LEU A 28 -11.36 -12.32 18.87
CA LEU A 28 -10.99 -13.70 18.48
C LEU A 28 -11.72 -14.16 17.22
N VAL A 29 -13.03 -13.88 17.11
CA VAL A 29 -13.83 -14.23 15.92
C VAL A 29 -13.26 -13.57 14.67
N ALA A 30 -12.81 -12.32 14.76
CA ALA A 30 -12.24 -11.59 13.63
C ALA A 30 -10.92 -12.18 13.15
N VAL A 31 -10.02 -12.46 14.10
CA VAL A 31 -8.76 -13.13 13.81
C VAL A 31 -9.03 -14.50 13.17
N ALA A 32 -10.02 -15.24 13.67
CA ALA A 32 -10.42 -16.52 13.11
C ALA A 32 -10.96 -16.39 11.67
N ILE A 33 -11.82 -15.41 11.39
CA ILE A 33 -12.34 -15.14 10.04
C ILE A 33 -11.20 -14.85 9.07
N ILE A 34 -10.24 -14.01 9.47
CA ILE A 34 -9.11 -13.67 8.60
C ILE A 34 -8.18 -14.87 8.45
N ALA A 35 -7.93 -15.64 9.51
CA ALA A 35 -7.12 -16.86 9.42
C ALA A 35 -7.72 -17.85 8.42
N VAL A 36 -9.05 -18.02 8.42
CA VAL A 36 -9.75 -18.83 7.41
C VAL A 36 -9.56 -18.25 6.00
N LEU A 37 -9.67 -16.93 5.83
CA LEU A 37 -9.41 -16.28 4.54
C LEU A 37 -7.97 -16.49 4.04
N TYR A 38 -6.97 -16.49 4.93
CA TYR A 38 -5.58 -16.82 4.57
C TYR A 38 -5.44 -18.27 4.05
N VAL A 39 -6.14 -19.20 4.68
CA VAL A 39 -6.16 -20.62 4.26
C VAL A 39 -6.85 -20.76 2.90
N VAL A 40 -8.00 -20.11 2.71
CA VAL A 40 -8.72 -20.09 1.42
C VAL A 40 -7.88 -19.45 0.31
N ALA A 41 -7.13 -18.39 0.63
CA ALA A 41 -6.22 -17.72 -0.29
C ALA A 41 -4.92 -18.51 -0.58
N ARG A 42 -4.71 -19.67 0.08
CA ARG A 42 -3.53 -20.54 -0.07
C ARG A 42 -2.19 -19.80 0.10
N ILE A 43 -2.13 -18.84 1.03
CA ILE A 43 -0.90 -18.10 1.28
C ILE A 43 0.08 -18.97 2.09
N PRO A 44 1.34 -19.10 1.66
CA PRO A 44 2.34 -19.86 2.41
C PRO A 44 2.58 -19.23 3.79
N TYR A 45 2.48 -20.05 4.84
CA TYR A 45 2.58 -19.63 6.24
C TYR A 45 3.88 -18.85 6.56
N ARG A 46 4.97 -19.14 5.84
CA ARG A 46 6.26 -18.46 5.99
C ARG A 46 6.20 -16.98 5.58
N VAL A 47 5.41 -16.65 4.55
CA VAL A 47 5.23 -15.27 4.08
C VAL A 47 4.30 -14.50 5.01
N ALA A 48 3.26 -15.15 5.53
CA ALA A 48 2.40 -14.54 6.54
C ALA A 48 3.18 -14.19 7.82
N LEU A 49 4.01 -15.11 8.32
CA LEU A 49 4.81 -14.89 9.53
C LEU A 49 5.88 -13.81 9.35
N SER A 50 6.51 -13.70 8.18
CA SER A 50 7.54 -12.68 7.94
C SER A 50 6.96 -11.25 7.91
N GLN A 51 5.71 -11.08 7.48
CA GLN A 51 5.02 -9.79 7.51
C GLN A 51 4.44 -9.46 8.90
N LEU A 52 4.05 -10.47 9.67
CA LEU A 52 3.46 -10.28 11.00
C LEU A 52 4.49 -9.97 12.09
N TRP A 53 5.74 -10.44 11.94
CA TRP A 53 6.78 -10.26 12.95
C TRP A 53 7.15 -8.79 13.22
N PRO A 54 7.47 -7.94 12.21
CA PRO A 54 7.89 -6.57 12.47
C PRO A 54 6.86 -5.72 13.23
N PRO A 55 5.56 -5.75 12.88
CA PRO A 55 4.55 -5.01 13.64
C PRO A 55 4.30 -5.58 15.04
N LEU A 56 4.42 -6.90 15.22
CA LEU A 56 4.21 -7.54 16.52
C LEU A 56 5.22 -7.05 17.56
N LEU A 57 6.44 -6.71 17.13
CA LEU A 57 7.47 -6.10 17.96
C LEU A 57 7.01 -4.78 18.60
N ILE A 58 6.15 -4.01 17.93
CA ILE A 58 5.58 -2.76 18.45
C ILE A 58 4.28 -3.04 19.21
N LEU A 59 3.45 -3.94 18.68
CA LEU A 59 2.11 -4.21 19.20
C LEU A 59 2.14 -4.90 20.57
N VAL A 60 3.10 -5.80 20.82
CA VAL A 60 3.21 -6.52 22.10
C VAL A 60 3.58 -5.58 23.26
N PRO A 61 4.65 -4.75 23.17
CA PRO A 61 4.93 -3.75 24.20
C PRO A 61 3.78 -2.78 24.42
N LEU A 62 3.10 -2.36 23.35
CA LEU A 62 1.94 -1.48 23.46
C LEU A 62 0.79 -2.16 24.24
N ALA A 63 0.49 -3.43 23.95
CA ALA A 63 -0.52 -4.18 24.69
C ALA A 63 -0.12 -4.41 26.15
N ALA A 64 1.16 -4.68 26.42
CA ALA A 64 1.69 -4.81 27.79
C ALA A 64 1.55 -3.50 28.58
N PHE A 65 1.86 -2.36 27.95
CA PHE A 65 1.65 -1.04 28.55
C PHE A 65 0.17 -0.78 28.84
N GLN A 66 -0.73 -1.13 27.91
CA GLN A 66 -2.17 -0.95 28.11
C GLN A 66 -2.75 -1.86 29.19
N TRP A 67 -2.19 -3.06 29.36
CA TRP A 67 -2.56 -3.94 30.46
C TRP A 67 -2.19 -3.31 31.80
N TRP A 68 -1.00 -2.72 31.90
CA TRP A 68 -0.58 -2.00 33.10
C TRP A 68 -1.40 -0.72 33.36
N ALA A 69 -1.75 0.03 32.32
CA ALA A 69 -2.39 1.35 32.44
C ALA A 69 -3.92 1.30 32.64
N LYS A 70 -4.60 0.27 32.14
CA LYS A 70 -6.06 0.16 32.19
C LYS A 70 -6.49 -1.18 32.79
N ASP A 71 -6.69 -2.17 31.91
CA ASP A 71 -7.23 -3.47 32.23
C ASP A 71 -6.79 -4.50 31.19
N PHE A 72 -6.69 -5.77 31.61
CA PHE A 72 -6.36 -6.88 30.73
C PHE A 72 -7.35 -7.02 29.57
N THR A 73 -8.65 -6.90 29.85
CA THR A 73 -9.72 -7.02 28.84
C THR A 73 -9.59 -5.96 27.76
N TYR A 74 -9.24 -4.73 28.13
CA TYR A 74 -9.02 -3.65 27.18
C TYR A 74 -7.78 -3.92 26.33
N ALA A 75 -6.66 -4.29 26.97
CA ALA A 75 -5.41 -4.59 26.29
C ALA A 75 -5.54 -5.74 25.27
N ALA A 76 -6.19 -6.83 25.67
CA ALA A 76 -6.43 -7.99 24.82
C ALA A 76 -7.35 -7.66 23.64
N THR A 77 -8.44 -6.90 23.88
CA THR A 77 -9.37 -6.49 22.81
C THR A 77 -8.67 -5.58 21.80
N MET A 78 -7.89 -4.60 22.28
CA MET A 78 -7.10 -3.72 21.41
C MET A 78 -6.07 -4.51 20.58
N PHE A 79 -5.32 -5.40 21.23
CA PHE A 79 -4.32 -6.24 20.56
C PHE A 79 -4.96 -7.07 19.44
N LEU A 80 -6.03 -7.80 19.74
CA LEU A 80 -6.72 -8.66 18.77
C LEU A 80 -7.32 -7.86 17.61
N THR A 81 -7.89 -6.69 17.88
CA THR A 81 -8.50 -5.83 16.85
C THR A 81 -7.45 -5.29 15.89
N ILE A 82 -6.35 -4.76 16.41
CA ILE A 82 -5.25 -4.24 15.58
C ILE A 82 -4.59 -5.39 14.82
N PHE A 83 -4.37 -6.53 15.47
CA PHE A 83 -3.79 -7.72 14.85
C PHE A 83 -4.66 -8.24 13.70
N ALA A 84 -5.97 -8.33 13.90
CA ALA A 84 -6.93 -8.68 12.85
C ALA A 84 -6.88 -7.68 11.69
N ALA A 85 -6.99 -6.38 11.94
CA ALA A 85 -6.93 -5.37 10.90
C ALA A 85 -5.64 -5.45 10.07
N MET A 86 -4.51 -5.71 10.73
CA MET A 86 -3.21 -5.87 10.10
C MET A 86 -3.12 -7.13 9.23
N MET A 87 -3.59 -8.28 9.73
CA MET A 87 -3.70 -9.50 8.91
C MET A 87 -4.57 -9.25 7.68
N ALA A 88 -5.72 -8.58 7.84
CA ALA A 88 -6.60 -8.28 6.70
C ALA A 88 -5.90 -7.37 5.67
N ALA A 89 -5.15 -6.36 6.12
CA ALA A 89 -4.40 -5.47 5.25
C ALA A 89 -3.30 -6.22 4.48
N PHE A 90 -2.54 -7.08 5.15
CA PHE A 90 -1.51 -7.91 4.49
C PHE A 90 -2.10 -8.90 3.49
N LEU A 91 -3.26 -9.50 3.82
CA LEU A 91 -4.00 -10.36 2.91
C LEU A 91 -4.39 -9.60 1.63
N LEU A 92 -4.88 -8.36 1.75
CA LEU A 92 -5.22 -7.53 0.60
C LEU A 92 -3.98 -7.26 -0.25
N THR A 93 -2.87 -6.85 0.36
CA THR A 93 -1.60 -6.57 -0.32
C THR A 93 -1.04 -7.80 -1.05
N LEU A 94 -1.16 -8.99 -0.45
CA LEU A 94 -0.66 -10.23 -1.05
C LEU A 94 -1.56 -10.77 -2.17
N THR A 95 -2.85 -10.45 -2.16
CA THR A 95 -3.83 -11.01 -3.10
C THR A 95 -4.29 -10.01 -4.18
N SER A 96 -3.73 -8.80 -4.20
CA SER A 96 -4.12 -7.72 -5.11
C SER A 96 -2.90 -7.17 -5.83
N THR A 97 -3.00 -7.00 -7.15
CA THR A 97 -1.97 -6.34 -7.95
C THR A 97 -2.08 -4.83 -7.81
N VAL A 98 -0.99 -4.11 -8.10
CA VAL A 98 -0.99 -2.64 -8.11
C VAL A 98 -2.05 -2.13 -9.10
N ASP A 99 -2.11 -2.68 -10.31
CA ASP A 99 -3.09 -2.30 -11.33
C ASP A 99 -4.54 -2.48 -10.85
N ALA A 100 -4.82 -3.58 -10.16
CA ALA A 100 -6.14 -3.86 -9.58
C ALA A 100 -6.55 -2.82 -8.52
N ILE A 101 -5.61 -2.41 -7.66
CA ILE A 101 -5.86 -1.37 -6.66
C ILE A 101 -6.19 -0.03 -7.35
N MET A 102 -5.51 0.26 -8.46
CA MET A 102 -5.70 1.50 -9.21
C MET A 102 -7.02 1.56 -9.96
N GLU A 103 -7.44 0.45 -10.57
CA GLU A 103 -8.76 0.32 -11.18
C GLU A 103 -9.86 0.59 -10.13
N SER A 104 -9.68 0.08 -8.91
CA SER A 104 -10.60 0.39 -7.81
C SER A 104 -10.60 1.86 -7.41
N LEU A 105 -9.46 2.54 -7.45
CA LEU A 105 -9.36 3.96 -7.15
C LEU A 105 -10.05 4.78 -8.24
N GLU A 106 -9.85 4.44 -9.51
CA GLU A 106 -10.55 5.07 -10.63
C GLU A 106 -12.07 4.93 -10.48
N ASP A 107 -12.56 3.72 -10.25
CA ASP A 107 -13.99 3.46 -10.04
C ASP A 107 -14.56 4.28 -8.87
N SER A 108 -13.76 4.50 -7.83
CA SER A 108 -14.14 5.29 -6.66
C SER A 108 -14.12 6.80 -6.93
N LEU A 109 -13.29 7.26 -7.88
CA LEU A 109 -13.20 8.67 -8.28
C LEU A 109 -14.24 9.06 -9.33
N ARG A 110 -14.75 8.13 -10.15
CA ARG A 110 -15.83 8.37 -11.12
C ARG A 110 -17.03 9.17 -10.60
N PRO A 111 -17.60 8.92 -9.40
CA PRO A 111 -18.70 9.75 -8.89
C PRO A 111 -18.29 11.20 -8.62
N LEU A 112 -17.01 11.46 -8.29
CA LEU A 112 -16.47 12.81 -8.09
C LEU A 112 -16.38 13.62 -9.40
N ALA A 113 -16.42 12.96 -10.56
CA ALA A 113 -16.52 13.66 -11.85
C ALA A 113 -17.76 14.57 -11.93
N ARG A 114 -18.85 14.19 -11.24
CA ARG A 114 -20.07 15.02 -11.16
C ARG A 114 -19.87 16.33 -10.40
N PHE A 115 -18.82 16.43 -9.59
CA PHE A 115 -18.45 17.63 -8.83
C PHE A 115 -17.35 18.45 -9.51
N GLY A 116 -17.05 18.17 -10.79
CA GLY A 116 -16.06 18.91 -11.58
C GLY A 116 -14.61 18.45 -11.38
N VAL A 117 -14.37 17.30 -10.73
CA VAL A 117 -13.03 16.72 -10.62
C VAL A 117 -12.63 16.07 -11.95
N PRO A 118 -11.44 16.37 -12.51
CA PRO A 118 -10.98 15.80 -13.78
C PRO A 118 -10.45 14.37 -13.58
N VAL A 119 -11.37 13.41 -13.37
CA VAL A 119 -11.05 12.01 -13.10
C VAL A 119 -10.17 11.41 -14.20
N ASP A 120 -10.47 11.70 -15.47
CA ASP A 120 -9.73 11.15 -16.61
C ASP A 120 -8.25 11.59 -16.61
N THR A 121 -7.99 12.87 -16.29
CA THR A 121 -6.62 13.41 -16.17
C THR A 121 -5.88 12.77 -14.99
N ILE A 122 -6.55 12.59 -13.85
CA ILE A 122 -5.98 11.94 -12.66
C ILE A 122 -5.63 10.48 -12.98
N SER A 123 -6.55 9.74 -13.58
CA SER A 123 -6.37 8.34 -13.96
C SER A 123 -5.23 8.18 -14.95
N LEU A 124 -5.14 9.06 -15.96
CA LEU A 124 -4.02 9.07 -16.90
C LEU A 124 -2.67 9.32 -16.19
N ALA A 125 -2.60 10.35 -15.33
CA ALA A 125 -1.38 10.69 -14.61
C ALA A 125 -0.91 9.54 -13.71
N MET A 126 -1.87 8.89 -13.03
CA MET A 126 -1.66 7.71 -12.20
C MET A 126 -1.13 6.51 -13.01
N ALA A 127 -1.77 6.18 -14.13
CA ALA A 127 -1.37 5.08 -15.00
C ALA A 127 0.04 5.29 -15.58
N LEU A 128 0.34 6.51 -16.04
CA LEU A 128 1.67 6.89 -16.49
C LEU A 128 2.70 6.75 -15.37
N THR A 129 2.39 7.25 -14.18
CA THR A 129 3.30 7.20 -13.03
C THR A 129 3.66 5.77 -12.68
N ILE A 130 2.70 4.86 -12.60
CA ILE A 130 2.96 3.44 -12.27
C ILE A 130 3.84 2.78 -13.30
N ARG A 131 3.61 3.06 -14.59
CA ARG A 131 4.47 2.56 -15.67
C ARG A 131 5.88 3.14 -15.61
N LEU A 132 6.03 4.37 -15.11
CA LEU A 132 7.32 5.05 -14.99
C LEU A 132 8.12 4.61 -13.77
N ILE A 133 7.49 4.09 -12.71
CA ILE A 133 8.18 3.62 -11.50
C ILE A 133 9.27 2.57 -11.83
N PRO A 134 8.98 1.45 -12.54
CA PRO A 134 10.00 0.47 -12.90
C PRO A 134 11.15 1.07 -13.71
N LEU A 135 10.81 1.96 -14.64
CA LEU A 135 11.75 2.61 -15.53
C LEU A 135 12.66 3.61 -14.79
N MET A 136 12.14 4.25 -13.74
CA MET A 136 12.93 5.08 -12.84
C MET A 136 13.88 4.26 -11.98
N PHE A 137 13.46 3.07 -11.51
CA PHE A 137 14.36 2.15 -10.81
C PHE A 137 15.53 1.71 -11.71
N GLU A 138 15.26 1.34 -12.96
CA GLU A 138 16.32 1.02 -13.93
C GLU A 138 17.31 2.17 -14.11
N THR A 139 16.79 3.40 -14.29
CA THR A 139 17.62 4.60 -14.41
C THR A 139 18.48 4.83 -13.16
N VAL A 140 17.93 4.56 -11.97
CA VAL A 140 18.68 4.65 -10.70
C VAL A 140 19.79 3.60 -10.64
N TYR A 141 19.51 2.35 -11.01
CA TYR A 141 20.50 1.27 -11.03
C TYR A 141 21.64 1.57 -12.02
N GLU A 142 21.34 2.04 -13.23
CA GLU A 142 22.36 2.46 -14.19
C GLU A 142 23.29 3.56 -13.64
N VAL A 143 22.72 4.54 -12.94
CA VAL A 143 23.51 5.63 -12.32
C VAL A 143 24.37 5.06 -11.19
N LEU A 144 23.86 4.13 -10.40
CA LEU A 144 24.63 3.47 -9.35
C LEU A 144 25.80 2.66 -9.92
N ASP A 145 25.56 1.87 -10.97
CA ASP A 145 26.59 1.06 -11.62
C ASP A 145 27.66 1.91 -12.28
N ALA A 146 27.26 2.96 -13.02
CA ALA A 146 28.19 3.90 -13.63
C ALA A 146 29.05 4.64 -12.60
N ARG A 147 28.51 4.91 -11.40
CA ARG A 147 29.29 5.53 -10.32
C ARG A 147 30.25 4.55 -9.66
N LYS A 148 29.80 3.32 -9.41
CA LYS A 148 30.64 2.24 -8.88
C LYS A 148 31.87 2.01 -9.78
N ALA A 149 31.69 2.05 -11.10
CA ALA A 149 32.79 1.94 -12.07
C ALA A 149 33.78 3.13 -12.03
N ARG A 150 33.34 4.33 -11.64
CA ARG A 150 34.17 5.53 -11.56
C ARG A 150 34.88 5.71 -10.22
N GLY A 151 34.73 4.79 -9.28
CA GLY A 151 35.30 4.90 -7.93
C GLY A 151 34.73 6.06 -7.10
N ALA A 152 33.62 6.67 -7.54
CA ALA A 152 32.97 7.74 -6.82
C ALA A 152 32.19 7.14 -5.63
N GLY A 153 32.64 7.45 -4.41
CA GLY A 153 31.98 7.02 -3.16
C GLY A 153 30.55 7.55 -2.99
N PHE A 154 29.93 7.26 -1.84
CA PHE A 154 28.55 7.65 -1.49
C PHE A 154 28.39 9.18 -1.28
N SER A 155 28.54 9.97 -2.33
CA SER A 155 28.12 11.38 -2.35
C SER A 155 26.65 11.48 -2.77
N PRO A 156 25.77 12.04 -1.92
CA PRO A 156 24.35 12.26 -2.25
C PRO A 156 24.14 13.22 -3.42
N THR A 157 24.99 14.25 -3.55
CA THR A 157 24.90 15.25 -4.63
C THR A 157 25.33 14.67 -5.98
N ALA A 158 26.32 13.78 -5.98
CA ALA A 158 26.76 13.04 -7.17
C ALA A 158 25.72 12.01 -7.65
N PHE A 159 24.74 11.65 -6.81
CA PHE A 159 23.63 10.75 -7.16
C PHE A 159 22.40 11.52 -7.63
N GLY A 160 21.98 12.49 -6.81
CA GLY A 160 20.69 13.17 -6.98
C GLY A 160 20.66 13.97 -8.27
N THR A 161 21.74 14.69 -8.58
CA THR A 161 21.83 15.54 -9.77
C THR A 161 21.57 14.77 -11.07
N PRO A 162 22.28 13.67 -11.41
CA PRO A 162 22.03 12.93 -12.64
C PRO A 162 20.65 12.28 -12.68
N VAL A 163 20.15 11.76 -11.56
CA VAL A 163 18.80 11.17 -11.50
C VAL A 163 17.75 12.24 -11.77
N LEU A 164 17.80 13.39 -11.09
CA LEU A 164 16.86 14.50 -11.27
C LEU A 164 16.86 15.02 -12.71
N ILE A 165 18.04 15.22 -13.31
CA ILE A 165 18.15 15.70 -14.70
C ILE A 165 17.53 14.69 -15.68
N ARG A 166 17.76 13.39 -15.48
CA ARG A 166 17.15 12.33 -16.32
C ARG A 166 15.64 12.27 -16.13
N SER A 167 15.15 12.36 -14.89
CA SER A 167 13.71 12.40 -14.58
C SER A 167 13.02 13.58 -15.25
N ILE A 168 13.60 14.79 -15.16
CA ILE A 168 13.01 16.01 -15.75
C ILE A 168 12.98 15.90 -17.27
N ARG A 169 14.06 15.43 -17.91
CA ARG A 169 14.08 15.24 -19.36
C ARG A 169 13.03 14.24 -19.82
N ARG A 170 12.87 13.13 -19.10
CA ARG A 170 11.84 12.14 -19.40
C ARG A 170 10.43 12.71 -19.22
N ALA A 171 10.19 13.47 -18.16
CA ALA A 171 8.91 14.14 -17.95
C ALA A 171 8.56 15.10 -19.09
N ARG A 172 9.53 15.91 -19.56
CA ARG A 172 9.34 16.79 -20.72
C ARG A 172 9.04 16.01 -22.00
N ALA A 173 9.82 14.98 -22.30
CA ALA A 173 9.61 14.16 -23.49
C ALA A 173 8.23 13.47 -23.50
N ILE A 174 7.76 13.01 -22.34
CA ILE A 174 6.41 12.42 -22.21
C ILE A 174 5.33 13.49 -22.37
N GLY A 175 5.52 14.68 -21.78
CA GLY A 175 4.60 15.80 -21.93
C GLY A 175 4.44 16.24 -23.39
N GLU A 176 5.56 16.41 -24.09
CA GLU A 176 5.58 16.74 -25.53
C GLU A 176 4.88 15.65 -26.36
N ALA A 177 5.11 14.38 -26.04
CA ALA A 177 4.45 13.26 -26.71
C ALA A 177 2.93 13.18 -26.42
N LEU A 178 2.49 13.55 -25.22
CA LEU A 178 1.07 13.61 -24.86
C LEU A 178 0.36 14.75 -25.59
N GLN A 179 0.98 15.94 -25.64
CA GLN A 179 0.47 17.07 -26.42
C GLN A 179 0.35 16.74 -27.90
N ALA A 180 1.36 16.10 -28.49
CA ALA A 180 1.32 15.65 -29.89
C ALA A 180 0.20 14.63 -30.18
N ARG A 181 -0.31 13.96 -29.14
CA ARG A 181 -1.42 13.00 -29.23
C ARG A 181 -2.79 13.63 -28.92
N GLY A 182 -2.86 14.95 -28.69
CA GLY A 182 -4.11 15.65 -28.37
C GLY A 182 -4.60 15.44 -26.94
N VAL A 183 -3.71 15.10 -26.01
CA VAL A 183 -4.06 14.95 -24.60
C VAL A 183 -3.82 16.28 -23.88
N GLY A 184 -4.88 16.89 -23.34
CA GLY A 184 -4.81 18.15 -22.58
C GLY A 184 -5.52 19.36 -23.19
N ASP A 185 -6.33 19.14 -24.24
CA ASP A 185 -7.27 20.12 -24.80
C ASP A 185 -8.67 20.01 -24.17
#